data_AF-A0A926QEP6-F1
#
_entry.id   AF-A0A926QEP6-F1
#
_cell.length_a   1.000
_cell.length_b   1.000
_cell.length_c   1.000
_cell.angle_alpha   90.00
_cell.angle_beta   90.00
_cell.angle_gamma   90.00
#
_symmetry.space_group_name_H-M   'P 1'
#
loop_
_entity.id
_entity.type
_entity.pdbx_description
1 polymer ?
#
loop_
_entity_poly.entity_id
_entity_poly.type
_entity_poly.pdbx_seq_one_letter_code
_entity_poly.pdbx_strand_id
1 'polypeptide(L)'
;MTAPRTLPPGEIGVFDAALAGDATALGEAIALLGPGMESEEYERPSGGTDLMLHYAATGGSIRLRSGKPIVIRIPLRSDAGEPTYRDPAAFIEGLDGEGTRGEVEKRLGEPDRASQIMDLYRYGDHYLRFDYQRGRVEVVSMTIAGVED
;
A
#
# COMPACT_ATOMS: atom_id res chain seq x y z
N MET A 1 -5.78 -16.78 20.47
CA MET A 1 -6.15 -16.26 19.15
C MET A 1 -6.49 -14.79 19.34
N THR A 2 -5.66 -13.90 18.82
CA THR A 2 -5.94 -12.45 18.84
C THR A 2 -7.12 -12.18 17.90
N ALA A 3 -8.05 -11.32 18.29
CA ALA A 3 -9.16 -10.94 17.42
C ALA A 3 -8.62 -10.34 16.11
N PRO A 4 -9.28 -10.56 14.96
CA PRO A 4 -8.85 -9.99 13.70
C PRO A 4 -8.84 -8.46 13.81
N ARG A 5 -7.71 -7.84 13.43
CA ARG A 5 -7.58 -6.39 13.40
C ARG A 5 -8.53 -5.83 12.33
N THR A 6 -9.27 -4.79 12.68
CA THR A 6 -10.14 -4.06 11.73
C THR A 6 -9.32 -3.02 11.00
N LEU A 7 -9.43 -2.96 9.68
CA LEU A 7 -8.76 -1.95 8.86
C LEU A 7 -9.15 -0.54 9.33
N PRO A 8 -8.19 0.41 9.45
CA PRO A 8 -8.55 1.78 9.78
C PRO A 8 -9.42 2.41 8.67
N PRO A 9 -10.29 3.37 9.01
CA PRO A 9 -11.06 4.11 8.02
C PRO A 9 -10.15 4.97 7.13
N GLY A 10 -10.62 5.25 5.90
CA GLY A 10 -9.91 6.03 4.89
C GLY A 10 -10.01 5.40 3.50
N GLU A 11 -9.35 6.02 2.51
CA GLU A 11 -9.25 5.49 1.15
C GLU A 11 -8.53 4.13 1.11
N ILE A 12 -7.76 3.76 2.15
CA ILE A 12 -7.17 2.43 2.33
C ILE A 12 -8.17 1.28 2.16
N GLY A 13 -9.44 1.47 2.53
CA GLY A 13 -10.49 0.45 2.34
C GLY A 13 -10.78 0.12 0.87
N VAL A 14 -10.60 1.08 -0.04
CA VAL A 14 -10.74 0.86 -1.48
C VAL A 14 -9.64 -0.07 -1.99
N PHE A 15 -8.41 0.15 -1.54
CA PHE A 15 -7.26 -0.66 -1.93
C PHE A 15 -7.33 -2.08 -1.34
N ASP A 16 -7.80 -2.22 -0.10
CA ASP A 16 -8.07 -3.51 0.54
C ASP A 16 -9.12 -4.32 -0.24
N ALA A 17 -10.25 -3.68 -0.58
CA ALA A 17 -11.31 -4.33 -1.36
C ALA A 17 -10.84 -4.71 -2.78
N ALA A 18 -10.02 -3.87 -3.41
CA ALA A 18 -9.42 -4.19 -4.71
C ALA A 18 -8.53 -5.45 -4.63
N LEU A 19 -7.70 -5.57 -3.58
CA LEU A 19 -6.88 -6.77 -3.32
C LEU A 19 -7.74 -8.01 -3.02
N ALA A 20 -8.89 -7.84 -2.38
CA ALA A 20 -9.87 -8.91 -2.17
C ALA A 20 -10.58 -9.36 -3.47
N GLY A 21 -10.34 -8.67 -4.58
CA GLY A 21 -10.88 -9.01 -5.90
C GLY A 21 -12.17 -8.28 -6.28
N ASP A 22 -12.55 -7.22 -5.55
CA ASP A 22 -13.66 -6.36 -5.93
C ASP A 22 -13.27 -5.50 -7.16
N ALA A 23 -13.93 -5.74 -8.29
CA ALA A 23 -13.65 -5.05 -9.55
C ALA A 23 -14.06 -3.58 -9.53
N THR A 24 -15.12 -3.22 -8.79
CA THR A 24 -15.53 -1.82 -8.62
C THR A 24 -14.48 -1.08 -7.80
N ALA A 25 -14.02 -1.68 -6.69
CA ALA A 25 -12.96 -1.11 -5.88
C ALA A 25 -11.63 -1.00 -6.65
N LEU A 26 -11.31 -1.96 -7.54
CA LEU A 26 -10.14 -1.85 -8.41
C LEU A 26 -10.25 -0.63 -9.36
N GLY A 27 -11.42 -0.40 -9.95
CA GLY A 27 -11.67 0.80 -10.77
C GLY A 27 -11.49 2.09 -9.98
N GLU A 28 -11.98 2.13 -8.74
CA GLU A 28 -11.81 3.28 -7.83
C GLU A 28 -10.34 3.46 -7.41
N ALA A 29 -9.63 2.39 -7.08
CA ALA A 29 -8.19 2.43 -6.76
C ALA A 29 -7.37 3.01 -7.92
N ILE A 30 -7.67 2.61 -9.15
CA ILE A 30 -7.05 3.17 -10.36
C ILE A 30 -7.36 4.68 -10.48
N ALA A 31 -8.60 5.09 -10.23
CA ALA A 31 -8.98 6.50 -10.25
C ALA A 31 -8.26 7.33 -9.18
N LEU A 32 -8.06 6.76 -7.99
CA LEU A 32 -7.32 7.38 -6.88
C LEU A 32 -5.83 7.54 -7.19
N LEU A 33 -5.22 6.54 -7.85
CA LEU A 33 -3.83 6.59 -8.30
C LEU A 33 -3.61 7.57 -9.47
N GLY A 34 -4.68 7.92 -10.17
CA GLY A 34 -4.72 8.98 -11.15
C GLY A 34 -4.42 8.53 -12.59
N PRO A 35 -4.38 9.47 -13.54
CA PRO A 35 -4.12 9.18 -14.95
C PRO A 35 -2.62 8.90 -15.21
N GLY A 36 -2.30 8.46 -16.43
CA GLY A 36 -0.91 8.29 -16.88
C GLY A 36 -0.28 6.98 -16.42
N MET A 37 -1.05 5.88 -16.54
CA MET A 37 -0.58 4.53 -16.23
C MET A 37 0.39 4.04 -17.30
N GLU A 38 1.58 3.63 -16.87
CA GLU A 38 2.53 2.85 -17.67
C GLU A 38 2.56 1.41 -17.16
N SER A 39 2.80 0.45 -18.06
CA SER A 39 2.83 -0.97 -17.70
C SER A 39 4.19 -1.59 -18.01
N GLU A 40 4.70 -2.38 -17.07
CA GLU A 40 5.97 -3.08 -17.17
C GLU A 40 5.77 -4.56 -16.78
N GLU A 41 6.34 -5.47 -17.58
CA GLU A 41 6.36 -6.89 -17.24
C GLU A 41 7.57 -7.20 -16.33
N TYR A 42 7.31 -7.89 -15.23
CA TYR A 42 8.31 -8.31 -14.26
C TYR A 42 8.43 -9.84 -14.23
N GLU A 43 9.56 -10.36 -14.70
CA GLU A 43 9.88 -11.78 -14.60
C GLU A 43 10.20 -12.17 -13.16
N ARG A 44 9.46 -13.13 -12.61
CA ARG A 44 9.67 -13.59 -11.24
C ARG A 44 10.86 -14.55 -11.19
N PRO A 45 11.65 -14.54 -10.10
CA PRO A 45 12.73 -15.52 -9.90
C PRO A 45 12.26 -16.99 -9.95
N SER A 46 11.02 -17.25 -9.52
CA SER A 46 10.38 -18.58 -9.56
C SER A 46 9.80 -18.96 -10.92
N GLY A 47 9.89 -18.09 -11.92
CA GLY A 47 9.30 -18.24 -13.25
C GLY A 47 7.91 -17.61 -13.37
N GLY A 48 7.55 -17.27 -14.61
CA GLY A 48 6.33 -16.52 -14.95
C GLY A 48 6.48 -15.01 -14.73
N THR A 49 5.43 -14.28 -15.09
CA THR A 49 5.46 -12.82 -15.19
C THR A 49 4.35 -12.20 -14.36
N ASP A 50 4.68 -11.14 -13.64
CA ASP A 50 3.71 -10.21 -13.06
C ASP A 50 3.68 -8.93 -13.89
N LEU A 51 2.54 -8.24 -13.93
CA LEU A 51 2.41 -6.95 -14.61
C LEU A 51 2.41 -5.83 -13.56
N MET A 52 3.37 -4.93 -13.63
CA MET A 52 3.38 -3.71 -12.83
C MET A 52 2.71 -2.57 -13.59
N LEU A 53 1.75 -1.92 -12.94
CA LEU A 53 1.13 -0.68 -13.40
C LEU A 53 1.70 0.47 -12.56
N HIS A 54 2.35 1.43 -13.20
CA HIS A 54 2.98 2.58 -12.55
C HIS A 54 2.19 3.86 -12.86
N TYR A 55 1.93 4.67 -11.83
CA TYR A 55 1.11 5.86 -11.93
C TYR A 55 1.95 7.11 -11.67
N ALA A 56 2.44 7.73 -12.75
CA ALA A 56 3.35 8.87 -12.65
C ALA A 56 2.76 10.07 -11.89
N ALA A 57 1.42 10.22 -11.85
CA ALA A 57 0.76 11.31 -11.14
C ALA A 57 0.90 11.23 -9.61
N THR A 58 0.98 10.01 -9.04
CA THR A 58 1.02 9.79 -7.58
C THR A 58 2.23 8.99 -7.11
N GLY A 59 3.04 8.49 -8.04
CA GLY A 59 4.16 7.58 -7.78
C GLY A 59 3.70 6.19 -7.30
N GLY A 60 2.39 5.94 -7.27
CA GLY A 60 1.82 4.68 -6.85
C GLY A 60 1.96 3.59 -7.90
N SER A 61 1.82 2.34 -7.47
CA SER A 61 1.85 1.21 -8.38
C SER A 61 0.95 0.06 -7.93
N ILE A 62 0.50 -0.72 -8.91
CA ILE A 62 -0.23 -1.97 -8.70
C ILE A 62 0.55 -3.10 -9.37
N ARG A 63 0.93 -4.12 -8.62
CA ARG A 63 1.47 -5.38 -9.17
C ARG A 63 0.31 -6.35 -9.36
N LEU A 64 0.16 -6.86 -10.56
CA LEU A 64 -0.85 -7.81 -10.95
C LEU A 64 -0.22 -9.19 -11.20
N ARG A 65 -0.90 -10.24 -10.74
CA ARG A 65 -0.57 -11.63 -11.05
C ARG A 65 -1.77 -12.27 -11.71
N SER A 66 -1.59 -12.73 -12.96
CA SER A 66 -2.69 -13.29 -13.76
C SER A 66 -3.92 -12.37 -13.81
N GLY A 67 -3.68 -11.05 -13.93
CA GLY A 67 -4.71 -10.02 -13.98
C GLY A 67 -5.34 -9.62 -12.63
N LYS A 68 -4.89 -10.18 -11.51
CA LYS A 68 -5.40 -9.84 -10.17
C LYS A 68 -4.37 -9.01 -9.39
N PRO A 69 -4.77 -7.93 -8.68
CA PRO A 69 -3.85 -7.18 -7.83
C PRO A 69 -3.33 -8.06 -6.69
N ILE A 70 -2.02 -8.01 -6.48
CA ILE A 70 -1.33 -8.72 -5.39
C ILE A 70 -0.55 -7.77 -4.48
N VAL A 71 -0.16 -6.61 -5.00
CA VAL A 71 0.52 -5.53 -4.25
C VAL A 71 -0.01 -4.20 -4.76
N ILE A 72 -0.29 -3.30 -3.84
CA ILE A 72 -0.53 -1.88 -4.12
C ILE A 72 0.44 -1.08 -3.28
N ARG A 73 1.20 -0.19 -3.92
CA ARG A 73 2.20 0.67 -3.27
C ARG A 73 1.81 2.13 -3.44
N ILE A 74 1.80 2.88 -2.33
CA ILE A 74 1.34 4.26 -2.24
C ILE A 74 2.43 5.10 -1.56
N PRO A 75 3.20 5.91 -2.30
CA PRO A 75 4.10 6.89 -1.72
C PRO A 75 3.30 8.00 -1.05
N LEU A 76 3.52 8.25 0.24
CA LEU A 76 2.87 9.35 0.97
C LEU A 76 3.78 10.56 1.11
N ARG A 77 5.10 10.36 1.00
CA ARG A 77 6.11 11.40 1.07
C ARG A 77 7.25 11.12 0.10
N SER A 78 7.90 12.21 -0.34
CA SER A 78 9.14 12.19 -1.10
C SER A 78 10.03 13.32 -0.59
N ASP A 79 11.32 13.03 -0.42
CA ASP A 79 12.33 14.03 -0.05
C ASP A 79 12.95 14.74 -1.27
N ALA A 80 12.79 14.20 -2.49
CA ALA A 80 13.45 14.68 -3.72
C ALA A 80 12.48 15.17 -4.80
N GLY A 81 11.23 15.47 -4.42
CA GLY A 81 10.22 16.04 -5.32
C GLY A 81 9.61 15.01 -6.27
N GLU A 82 9.78 13.73 -5.98
CA GLU A 82 9.06 12.66 -6.63
C GLU A 82 7.54 12.78 -6.38
N PRO A 83 6.71 12.28 -7.31
CA PRO A 83 5.26 12.26 -7.13
C PRO A 83 4.85 11.48 -5.87
N THR A 84 3.89 12.05 -5.13
CA THR A 84 3.29 11.44 -3.95
C THR A 84 1.78 11.35 -4.12
N TYR A 85 1.17 10.53 -3.29
CA TYR A 85 -0.28 10.39 -3.24
C TYR A 85 -0.96 11.73 -2.99
N ARG A 86 -2.07 11.97 -3.69
CA ARG A 86 -2.71 13.29 -3.81
C ARG A 86 -3.14 13.89 -2.48
N ASP A 87 -3.62 13.04 -1.55
CA ASP A 87 -4.13 13.43 -0.24
C ASP A 87 -3.71 12.37 0.77
N PRO A 88 -2.49 12.47 1.33
CA PRO A 88 -2.00 11.50 2.31
C PRO A 88 -2.89 11.39 3.55
N ALA A 89 -3.60 12.45 3.92
CA ALA A 89 -4.48 12.46 5.10
C ALA A 89 -5.81 11.71 4.85
N ALA A 90 -6.26 11.60 3.60
CA ALA A 90 -7.42 10.80 3.21
C ALA A 90 -7.10 9.29 3.14
N PHE A 91 -5.83 8.93 2.95
CA PHE A 91 -5.43 7.53 2.77
C PHE A 91 -5.76 6.68 4.01
N ILE A 92 -5.30 7.10 5.19
CA ILE A 92 -5.70 6.54 6.48
C ILE A 92 -6.14 7.69 7.38
N GLU A 93 -7.40 7.69 7.80
CA GLU A 93 -7.95 8.77 8.61
C GLU A 93 -7.18 8.93 9.94
N GLY A 94 -6.60 10.12 10.10
CA GLY A 94 -5.79 10.48 11.27
C GLY A 94 -4.31 10.15 11.15
N LEU A 95 -3.83 9.75 9.96
CA LEU A 95 -2.41 9.67 9.60
C LEU A 95 -2.19 10.45 8.31
N ASP A 96 -1.13 11.25 8.24
CA ASP A 96 -0.70 11.92 7.01
C ASP A 96 0.67 11.40 6.56
N GLY A 97 1.18 11.94 5.45
CA GLY A 97 2.49 11.59 4.90
C GLY A 97 3.69 12.05 5.75
N GLU A 98 3.47 12.81 6.81
CA GLU A 98 4.53 13.24 7.74
C GLU A 98 4.50 12.47 9.06
N GLY A 99 3.57 11.52 9.20
CA GLY A 99 3.38 10.68 10.37
C GLY A 99 4.66 9.97 10.79
N THR A 100 4.95 10.03 12.08
CA THR A 100 6.04 9.28 12.71
C THR A 100 5.61 7.86 13.02
N ARG A 101 6.58 6.98 13.23
CA ARG A 101 6.31 5.61 13.68
C ARG A 101 5.46 5.55 14.96
N GLY A 102 5.73 6.42 15.94
CA GLY A 102 4.95 6.48 17.17
C GLY A 102 3.49 6.91 16.96
N GLU A 103 3.22 7.75 15.97
CA GLU A 103 1.84 8.12 15.59
C GLU A 103 1.12 6.96 14.90
N VAL A 104 1.81 6.21 14.04
CA VAL A 104 1.28 4.99 13.42
C VAL A 104 0.94 3.96 14.51
N GLU A 105 1.85 3.68 15.44
CA GLU A 105 1.62 2.73 16.54
C GLU A 105 0.49 3.20 17.48
N LYS A 106 0.43 4.50 17.80
CA LYS A 106 -0.67 5.06 18.60
C LYS A 106 -2.03 4.86 17.92
N ARG A 107 -2.07 4.87 16.59
CA ARG A 107 -3.29 4.75 15.79
C ARG A 107 -3.70 3.30 15.54
N LEU A 108 -2.74 2.41 15.27
CA LEU A 108 -2.97 1.04 14.80
C LEU A 108 -2.64 -0.03 15.86
N GLY A 109 -2.03 0.35 16.96
CA GLY A 109 -1.46 -0.54 17.97
C GLY A 109 -0.08 -1.07 17.55
N GLU A 110 0.38 -2.12 18.24
CA GLU A 110 1.69 -2.72 17.99
C GLU A 110 1.70 -3.50 16.65
N PRO A 111 2.74 -3.35 15.80
CA PRO A 111 2.84 -4.09 14.55
C PRO A 111 3.06 -5.60 14.80
N ASP A 112 2.60 -6.43 13.87
CA ASP A 112 2.85 -7.88 13.87
C ASP A 112 4.34 -8.19 13.62
N ARG A 113 5.02 -7.33 12.84
CA ARG A 113 6.47 -7.38 12.65
C ARG A 113 7.02 -5.96 12.53
N ALA A 114 8.15 -5.74 13.17
CA ALA A 114 8.86 -4.47 13.20
C ALA A 114 10.33 -4.66 12.78
N SER A 115 10.92 -3.65 12.14
CA SER A 115 12.36 -3.55 11.91
C SER A 115 12.78 -2.08 11.96
N GLN A 116 14.06 -1.76 11.72
CA GLN A 116 14.52 -0.38 11.73
C GLN A 116 13.82 0.52 10.69
N ILE A 117 13.39 -0.05 9.56
CA ILE A 117 12.90 0.72 8.40
C ILE A 117 11.42 0.47 8.08
N MET A 118 10.74 -0.44 8.78
CA MET A 118 9.35 -0.75 8.47
C MET A 118 8.58 -1.28 9.68
N ASP A 119 7.25 -1.19 9.54
CA ASP A 119 6.24 -1.88 10.35
C ASP A 119 5.27 -2.63 9.46
N LEU A 120 4.90 -3.83 9.88
CA LEU A 120 3.97 -4.72 9.17
C LEU A 120 2.79 -5.06 10.08
N TYR A 121 1.60 -4.82 9.58
CA TYR A 121 0.33 -5.08 10.25
C TYR A 121 -0.47 -6.09 9.43
N ARG A 122 -1.11 -7.07 10.08
CA ARG A 122 -1.99 -8.02 9.42
C ARG A 122 -3.46 -7.62 9.59
N TYR A 123 -4.19 -7.57 8.48
CA TYR A 123 -5.63 -7.31 8.40
C TYR A 123 -6.28 -8.44 7.61
N GLY A 124 -6.80 -9.46 8.30
CA GLY A 124 -7.32 -10.66 7.66
C GLY A 124 -6.25 -11.37 6.82
N ASP A 125 -6.50 -11.42 5.51
CA ASP A 125 -5.63 -12.06 4.51
C ASP A 125 -4.71 -11.07 3.79
N HIS A 126 -4.68 -9.80 4.23
CA HIS A 126 -3.78 -8.79 3.69
C HIS A 126 -2.76 -8.32 4.74
N TYR A 127 -1.62 -7.86 4.26
CA TYR A 127 -0.65 -7.12 5.04
C TYR A 127 -0.67 -5.65 4.65
N LEU A 128 -0.57 -4.78 5.66
CA LEU A 128 -0.31 -3.36 5.51
C LEU A 128 1.10 -3.08 6.02
N ARG A 129 1.97 -2.61 5.15
CA ARG A 129 3.36 -2.26 5.47
C ARG A 129 3.54 -0.75 5.41
N PHE A 130 4.15 -0.20 6.45
CA PHE A 130 4.66 1.16 6.47
C PHE A 130 6.18 1.11 6.32
N ASP A 131 6.72 1.78 5.32
CA ASP A 131 8.15 2.02 5.20
C ASP A 131 8.47 3.43 5.71
N TYR A 132 9.54 3.51 6.51
CA TYR A 132 9.98 4.74 7.14
C TYR A 132 11.31 5.22 6.59
N GLN A 133 11.39 6.51 6.34
CA GLN A 133 12.63 7.18 5.98
C GLN A 133 12.81 8.41 6.87
N ARG A 134 13.98 8.49 7.52
CA ARG A 134 14.29 9.55 8.51
C ARG A 134 13.23 9.66 9.61
N GLY A 135 12.65 8.53 10.00
CA GLY A 135 11.68 8.42 11.11
C GLY A 135 10.24 8.80 10.77
N ARG A 136 9.92 9.09 9.49
CA ARG A 136 8.56 9.37 9.03
C ARG A 136 8.12 8.38 7.97
N VAL A 137 6.82 8.21 7.83
CA VAL A 137 6.22 7.37 6.78
C VAL A 137 6.60 7.93 5.42
N GLU A 138 7.18 7.08 4.57
CA GLU A 138 7.51 7.42 3.18
C GLU A 138 6.54 6.72 2.24
N VAL A 139 6.30 5.44 2.48
CA VAL A 139 5.48 4.58 1.62
C VAL A 139 4.58 3.73 2.49
N VAL A 140 3.36 3.54 2.01
CA VAL A 140 2.47 2.49 2.51
C VAL A 140 2.23 1.50 1.39
N SER A 141 2.24 0.21 1.71
CA SER A 141 1.88 -0.83 0.76
C SER A 141 0.92 -1.84 1.37
N MET A 142 -0.01 -2.30 0.54
CA MET A 142 -0.90 -3.41 0.87
C MET A 142 -0.59 -4.60 -0.03
N THR A 143 -0.49 -5.79 0.57
CA THR A 143 -0.19 -7.03 -0.15
C THR A 143 -1.09 -8.16 0.29
N ILE A 144 -1.36 -9.10 -0.61
CA ILE A 144 -2.02 -10.36 -0.23
C ILE A 144 -1.04 -11.20 0.58
N ALA A 145 -1.49 -11.75 1.71
CA ALA A 145 -0.67 -12.60 2.55
C ALA A 145 -0.23 -13.87 1.81
N GLY A 146 1.05 -14.23 1.96
CA GLY A 146 1.59 -15.43 1.32
C GLY A 146 1.98 -15.25 -0.14
N VAL A 147 1.86 -14.05 -0.71
CA VAL A 147 2.53 -13.70 -1.95
C VAL A 147 3.99 -13.36 -1.62
N GLU A 148 4.91 -14.25 -2.00
CA GLU A 148 6.35 -13.96 -1.97
C GLU A 148 6.72 -13.03 -3.14
N ASP A 149 7.66 -12.11 -2.90
CA ASP A 149 8.25 -11.22 -3.91
C ASP A 149 9.12 -11.99 -4.91
#